data_AF-A0A067P6B1-F1
#
_entry.id   AF-A0A067P6B1-F1
#
_cell.length_a   1.000
_cell.length_b   1.000
_cell.length_c   1.000
_cell.angle_alpha   90.00
_cell.angle_beta   90.00
_cell.angle_gamma   90.00
#
_symmetry.space_group_name_H-M   'P 1'
#
loop_
_entity.id
_entity.type
_entity.pdbx_description
1 polymer ?
#
loop_
_entity_poly.entity_id
_entity_poly.type
_entity_poly.pdbx_seq_one_letter_code
_entity_poly.pdbx_strand_id
1 'polypeptide(L)'
;MQHLPLELLREIVSLSPPSTLAALRGTNKGLHDLITLSLFRVIKLKDTVQCATSLEVISQNKQVSELVEEIWLEVVTVEGKNIHWRRALQAAIFMAGAIGANPPHTIRTLILENLSALPNNEVYDTQGLCDVLGSLEVLVLGVVSDNKLSEGGFLIDTLRDFWECTVSKQLLPPTQANLASLTIKSDQEVGCVPNIYLSTLCFPNLTSLSLENVLFGEMEADRFIFKHGTTLTHIVLHTCPYILPEDYHEVSDNPSFFWSTFFRRVVTDCPVLTSLTLLNGYGHNHRGLELHRKLHYSYCDTDCGYILIEEDLVGAWDDMRALENLMQVLESRRMGQDEETGH
;
A
#
# COMPACT_ATOMS: atom_id res chain seq x y z
N MET A 1 -7.43 -30.79 30.27
CA MET A 1 -6.68 -30.18 29.14
C MET A 1 -5.18 -30.48 29.13
N GLN A 2 -4.60 -31.24 30.08
CA GLN A 2 -3.14 -31.46 30.18
C GLN A 2 -2.51 -32.32 29.05
N HIS A 3 -3.24 -32.66 27.98
CA HIS A 3 -2.79 -33.61 26.95
C HIS A 3 -3.00 -33.15 25.51
N LEU A 4 -3.34 -31.87 25.27
CA LEU A 4 -3.36 -31.34 23.90
C LEU A 4 -1.93 -30.95 23.49
N PRO A 5 -1.42 -31.45 22.33
CA PRO A 5 -0.19 -30.97 21.72
C PRO A 5 -0.18 -29.45 21.57
N LEU A 6 1.00 -28.84 21.70
CA LEU A 6 1.17 -27.38 21.64
C LEU A 6 0.74 -26.82 20.29
N GLU A 7 0.94 -27.58 19.23
CA GLU A 7 0.60 -27.26 17.85
C GLU A 7 -0.91 -27.12 17.68
N LEU A 8 -1.68 -28.05 18.25
CA LEU A 8 -3.15 -27.97 18.23
C LEU A 8 -3.66 -26.80 19.07
N LEU A 9 -3.01 -26.50 20.20
CA LEU A 9 -3.37 -25.33 20.99
C LEU A 9 -3.09 -24.02 20.24
N ARG A 10 -1.98 -23.93 19.51
CA ARG A 10 -1.67 -22.78 18.64
C ARG A 10 -2.70 -22.62 17.53
N GLU A 11 -3.12 -23.72 16.91
CA GLU A 11 -4.14 -23.70 15.86
C GLU A 11 -5.52 -23.31 16.39
N ILE A 12 -5.90 -23.81 17.56
CA ILE A 12 -7.14 -23.38 18.22
C ILE A 12 -7.08 -21.88 18.52
N VAL A 13 -5.92 -21.38 18.98
CA VAL A 13 -5.75 -19.96 19.29
C VAL A 13 -5.76 -19.09 18.04
N SER A 14 -5.12 -19.50 16.94
CA SER A 14 -5.10 -18.76 15.68
C SER A 14 -6.49 -18.64 15.05
N LEU A 15 -7.34 -19.66 15.23
CA LEU A 15 -8.70 -19.70 14.69
C LEU A 15 -9.76 -19.10 15.62
N SER A 16 -9.42 -18.80 16.87
CA SER A 16 -10.39 -18.31 17.87
C SER A 16 -10.55 -16.78 17.81
N PRO A 17 -11.77 -16.26 18.00
CA PRO A 17 -11.97 -14.81 18.07
C PRO A 17 -11.36 -14.23 19.35
N PRO A 18 -10.96 -12.94 19.36
CA PRO A 18 -10.30 -12.30 20.50
C PRO A 18 -11.08 -12.39 21.83
N SER A 19 -12.41 -12.36 21.78
CA SER A 19 -13.27 -12.51 22.97
C SER A 19 -13.13 -13.89 23.62
N THR A 20 -13.07 -14.95 22.80
CA THR A 20 -12.82 -16.33 23.26
C THR A 20 -11.42 -16.47 23.82
N LEU A 21 -10.42 -15.87 23.16
CA LEU A 21 -9.04 -15.85 23.64
C LEU A 21 -8.93 -15.18 25.02
N ALA A 22 -9.58 -14.04 25.23
CA ALA A 22 -9.59 -13.35 26.51
C ALA A 22 -10.19 -14.23 27.64
N ALA A 23 -11.27 -14.95 27.36
CA ALA A 23 -11.86 -15.90 28.30
C ALA A 23 -10.92 -17.08 28.59
N LEU A 24 -10.36 -17.70 27.54
CA LEU A 24 -9.42 -18.83 27.65
C LEU A 24 -8.15 -18.45 28.43
N ARG A 25 -7.66 -17.22 28.26
CA ARG A 25 -6.49 -16.66 28.97
C ARG A 25 -6.64 -16.72 30.50
N GLY A 26 -7.87 -16.65 31.01
CA GLY A 26 -8.18 -16.73 32.44
C GLY A 26 -8.32 -18.15 32.99
N THR A 27 -8.39 -19.17 32.13
CA THR A 27 -8.72 -20.55 32.57
C THR A 27 -7.49 -21.38 32.96
N ASN A 28 -6.32 -21.09 32.40
CA ASN A 28 -5.12 -21.90 32.61
C ASN A 28 -3.83 -21.07 32.39
N LYS A 29 -2.82 -21.25 33.24
CA LYS A 29 -1.54 -20.53 33.15
C LYS A 29 -0.76 -20.82 31.85
N GLY A 30 -0.76 -22.07 31.36
CA GLY A 30 -0.10 -22.41 30.10
C GLY A 30 -0.80 -21.78 28.88
N LEU A 31 -2.15 -21.73 28.91
CA LEU A 31 -2.91 -20.99 27.90
C LEU A 31 -2.70 -19.48 28.04
N HIS A 32 -2.49 -18.97 29.26
CA HIS A 32 -2.23 -17.55 29.50
C HIS A 32 -1.04 -17.06 28.67
N ASP A 33 0.10 -17.74 28.75
CA ASP A 33 1.33 -17.32 28.06
C ASP A 33 1.17 -17.43 26.54
N LEU A 34 0.65 -18.55 26.04
CA LEU A 34 0.45 -18.79 24.61
C LEU A 34 -0.56 -17.83 23.97
N ILE A 35 -1.66 -17.56 24.68
CA ILE A 35 -2.69 -16.62 24.22
C ILE A 35 -2.18 -15.19 24.31
N THR A 36 -1.40 -14.83 25.35
CA THR A 36 -0.87 -13.47 25.49
C THR A 36 0.00 -13.09 24.29
N LEU A 37 0.89 -13.97 23.85
CA LEU A 37 1.67 -13.77 22.62
C LEU A 37 0.78 -13.51 21.41
N SER A 38 -0.25 -14.35 21.22
CA SER A 38 -1.11 -14.26 20.04
C SER A 38 -2.07 -13.06 20.07
N LEU A 39 -2.52 -12.65 21.26
CA LEU A 39 -3.51 -11.59 21.45
C LEU A 39 -2.92 -10.19 21.30
N PHE A 40 -1.62 -10.02 21.57
CA PHE A 40 -0.93 -8.73 21.44
C PHE A 40 -0.05 -8.60 20.21
N ARG A 41 0.12 -9.68 19.42
CA ARG A 41 0.89 -9.66 18.16
C ARG A 41 0.39 -8.62 17.16
N VAL A 42 -0.94 -8.54 17.01
CA VAL A 42 -1.61 -7.65 16.05
C VAL A 42 -2.48 -6.67 16.83
N ILE A 43 -2.22 -5.37 16.67
CA ILE A 43 -3.06 -4.31 17.23
C ILE A 43 -3.88 -3.69 16.11
N LYS A 44 -5.21 -3.86 16.19
CA LYS A 44 -6.16 -3.21 15.29
C LYS A 44 -6.75 -1.98 15.98
N LEU A 45 -6.41 -0.81 15.45
CA LEU A 45 -6.86 0.49 15.92
C LEU A 45 -7.93 1.01 14.98
N LYS A 46 -9.03 1.46 15.57
CA LYS A 46 -10.02 2.29 14.90
C LYS A 46 -9.80 3.73 15.30
N ASP A 47 -10.34 4.65 14.51
CA ASP A 47 -10.34 6.09 14.79
C ASP A 47 -11.28 6.42 15.97
N THR A 48 -10.91 5.99 17.19
CA THR A 48 -11.59 6.34 18.45
C THR A 48 -10.59 6.82 19.50
N VAL A 49 -11.00 7.78 20.34
CA VAL A 49 -10.16 8.29 21.46
C VAL A 49 -9.69 7.15 22.37
N GLN A 50 -10.55 6.16 22.59
CA GLN A 50 -10.21 4.98 23.40
C GLN A 50 -9.05 4.17 22.79
N CYS A 51 -8.94 4.09 21.46
CA CYS A 51 -7.82 3.43 20.79
C CYS A 51 -6.51 4.17 21.03
N ALA A 52 -6.49 5.51 20.97
CA ALA A 52 -5.30 6.30 21.27
C ALA A 52 -4.84 6.09 22.72
N THR A 53 -5.76 6.17 23.70
CA THR A 53 -5.44 5.89 25.11
C THR A 53 -4.97 4.45 25.32
N SER A 54 -5.58 3.48 24.63
CA SER A 54 -5.16 2.07 24.74
C SER A 54 -3.76 1.86 24.17
N LEU A 55 -3.43 2.52 23.06
CA LEU A 55 -2.10 2.46 22.45
C LEU A 55 -1.05 3.07 23.37
N GLU A 56 -1.35 4.20 24.02
CA GLU A 56 -0.47 4.82 25.01
C GLU A 56 -0.21 3.89 26.21
N VAL A 57 -1.25 3.23 26.73
CA VAL A 57 -1.09 2.24 27.81
C VAL A 57 -0.25 1.04 27.37
N ILE A 58 -0.42 0.58 26.13
CA ILE A 58 0.37 -0.53 25.57
C ILE A 58 1.84 -0.11 25.39
N SER A 59 2.10 1.09 24.86
CA SER A 59 3.47 1.58 24.64
C SER A 59 4.24 1.81 25.95
N GLN A 60 3.53 2.15 27.03
CA GLN A 60 4.10 2.24 28.38
C GLN A 60 4.36 0.86 29.03
N ASN A 61 3.71 -0.22 28.55
CA ASN A 61 3.90 -1.57 29.07
C ASN A 61 4.94 -2.33 28.25
N LYS A 62 6.19 -2.32 28.72
CA LYS A 62 7.34 -2.99 28.06
C LYS A 62 7.08 -4.45 27.67
N GLN A 63 6.43 -5.23 28.54
CA GLN A 63 6.18 -6.65 28.26
C GLN A 63 5.18 -6.86 27.13
N VAL A 64 4.22 -5.95 26.97
CA VAL A 64 3.21 -6.04 25.91
C VAL A 64 3.75 -5.43 24.63
N SER A 65 4.46 -4.31 24.70
CA SER A 65 5.01 -3.64 23.52
C SER A 65 5.99 -4.54 22.76
N GLU A 66 6.85 -5.30 23.47
CA GLU A 66 7.78 -6.28 22.89
C GLU A 66 7.08 -7.44 22.14
N LEU A 67 5.75 -7.60 22.28
CA LEU A 67 4.98 -8.63 21.57
C LEU A 67 4.32 -8.10 20.29
N VAL A 68 4.27 -6.79 20.09
CA VAL A 68 3.57 -6.18 18.95
C VAL A 68 4.44 -6.28 17.70
N GLU A 69 3.95 -6.96 16.68
CA GLU A 69 4.63 -7.09 15.38
C GLU A 69 3.89 -6.34 14.27
N GLU A 70 2.57 -6.19 14.40
CA GLU A 70 1.70 -5.60 13.40
C GLU A 70 0.78 -4.56 14.02
N ILE A 71 0.73 -3.38 13.38
CA ILE A 71 -0.25 -2.34 13.69
C ILE A 71 -1.11 -2.11 12.46
N TRP A 72 -2.42 -2.25 12.64
CA TRP A 72 -3.42 -1.89 11.65
C TRP A 72 -4.21 -0.70 12.16
N LEU A 73 -4.05 0.45 11.52
CA LEU A 73 -4.88 1.62 11.70
C LEU A 73 -5.91 1.71 10.57
N GLU A 74 -7.18 1.57 10.93
CA GLU A 74 -8.31 1.79 10.01
C GLU A 74 -9.07 3.04 10.44
N VAL A 75 -9.06 4.06 9.58
CA VAL A 75 -9.82 5.28 9.83
C VAL A 75 -11.25 5.10 9.32
N VAL A 76 -12.11 4.56 10.19
CA VAL A 76 -13.52 4.32 9.87
C VAL A 76 -14.28 5.65 9.87
N THR A 77 -14.85 5.99 8.72
CA THR A 77 -15.71 7.18 8.62
C THR A 77 -17.03 6.96 9.38
N VAL A 78 -17.36 7.87 10.30
CA VAL A 78 -18.73 8.02 10.79
C VAL A 78 -19.33 9.20 10.06
N GLU A 79 -20.39 8.97 9.27
CA GLU A 79 -21.11 10.03 8.58
C GLU A 79 -21.45 11.18 9.55
N GLY A 80 -21.11 12.41 9.16
CA GLY A 80 -21.46 13.63 9.89
C GLY A 80 -20.48 14.10 10.96
N LYS A 81 -19.32 13.45 11.19
CA LYS A 81 -18.30 13.99 12.11
C LYS A 81 -17.18 14.77 11.40
N ASN A 82 -16.87 15.94 11.96
CA ASN A 82 -15.93 16.98 11.50
C ASN A 82 -14.48 16.51 11.20
N ILE A 83 -14.01 16.60 9.95
CA ILE A 83 -12.62 16.37 9.50
C ILE A 83 -11.48 16.69 10.50
N HIS A 84 -11.63 17.75 11.33
CA HIS A 84 -10.66 18.11 12.36
C HIS A 84 -10.47 17.05 13.46
N TRP A 85 -11.51 16.28 13.82
CA TRP A 85 -11.35 15.21 14.82
C TRP A 85 -10.58 14.01 14.26
N ARG A 86 -10.75 13.67 12.97
CA ARG A 86 -9.96 12.62 12.30
C ARG A 86 -8.48 12.95 12.35
N ARG A 87 -8.18 14.21 12.00
CA ARG A 87 -6.83 14.75 11.96
C ARG A 87 -6.17 14.76 13.34
N ALA A 88 -6.90 15.21 14.36
CA ALA A 88 -6.42 15.21 15.74
C ALA A 88 -6.21 13.79 16.28
N LEU A 89 -7.03 12.84 15.86
CA LEU A 89 -6.97 11.46 16.34
C LEU A 89 -5.91 10.63 15.63
N GLN A 90 -5.73 10.81 14.32
CA GLN A 90 -4.57 10.33 13.58
C GLN A 90 -3.28 10.86 14.22
N ALA A 91 -3.20 12.17 14.47
CA ALA A 91 -2.04 12.75 15.15
C ALA A 91 -1.85 12.16 16.55
N ALA A 92 -2.92 11.98 17.34
CA ALA A 92 -2.83 11.35 18.66
C ALA A 92 -2.37 9.88 18.60
N ILE A 93 -2.75 9.12 17.57
CA ILE A 93 -2.34 7.73 17.38
C ILE A 93 -0.87 7.65 16.97
N PHE A 94 -0.43 8.49 16.02
CA PHE A 94 0.98 8.57 15.66
C PHE A 94 1.84 9.04 16.83
N MET A 95 1.38 10.04 17.60
CA MET A 95 2.03 10.47 18.83
C MET A 95 2.09 9.31 19.85
N ALA A 96 0.99 8.63 20.14
CA ALA A 96 0.99 7.52 21.10
C ALA A 96 1.86 6.32 20.66
N GLY A 97 1.98 6.09 19.34
CA GLY A 97 2.87 5.08 18.76
C GLY A 97 4.35 5.49 18.73
N ALA A 98 4.64 6.78 18.54
CA ALA A 98 5.99 7.33 18.48
C ALA A 98 6.57 7.72 19.85
N ILE A 99 5.75 7.85 20.91
CA ILE A 99 6.16 8.47 22.20
C ILE A 99 6.50 7.46 23.31
N GLY A 100 6.49 6.16 23.03
CA GLY A 100 7.18 5.24 23.93
C GLY A 100 8.68 5.57 23.93
N ALA A 101 9.30 5.87 25.09
CA ALA A 101 10.75 6.00 25.22
C ALA A 101 11.54 4.75 24.75
N ASN A 102 10.83 3.67 24.41
CA ASN A 102 11.30 2.51 23.68
C ASN A 102 10.25 2.18 22.59
N PRO A 103 10.43 2.62 21.33
CA PRO A 103 9.56 2.15 20.25
C PRO A 103 9.65 0.62 20.20
N PRO A 104 8.54 -0.10 19.95
CA PRO A 104 8.60 -1.55 19.90
C PRO A 104 9.45 -1.96 18.69
N HIS A 105 10.70 -2.35 18.94
CA HIS A 105 11.66 -2.77 17.91
C HIS A 105 11.20 -4.01 17.11
N THR A 106 10.05 -4.57 17.46
CA THR A 106 9.42 -5.75 16.87
C THR A 106 8.38 -5.41 15.80
N ILE A 107 7.95 -4.15 15.66
CA ILE A 107 6.98 -3.79 14.62
C ILE A 107 7.63 -3.95 13.25
N ARG A 108 7.09 -4.87 12.46
CA ARG A 108 7.51 -5.16 11.09
C ARG A 108 6.43 -4.83 10.07
N THR A 109 5.17 -4.77 10.49
CA THR A 109 4.04 -4.48 9.60
C THR A 109 3.26 -3.27 10.08
N LEU A 110 3.09 -2.29 9.20
CA LEU A 110 2.23 -1.13 9.43
C LEU A 110 1.20 -1.01 8.29
N ILE A 111 -0.07 -1.06 8.66
CA ILE A 111 -1.20 -0.91 7.74
C ILE A 111 -1.95 0.37 8.13
N LEU A 112 -1.93 1.37 7.24
CA LEU A 112 -2.63 2.64 7.39
C LEU A 112 -3.70 2.73 6.30
N GLU A 113 -4.94 2.40 6.61
CA GLU A 113 -6.05 2.48 5.65
C GLU A 113 -7.01 3.64 5.94
N ASN A 114 -7.53 4.24 4.88
CA ASN A 114 -8.42 5.40 4.89
C ASN A 114 -7.78 6.68 5.49
N LEU A 115 -6.48 6.86 5.27
CA LEU A 115 -5.74 8.00 5.80
C LEU A 115 -6.18 9.31 5.11
N SER A 116 -6.82 10.22 5.87
CA SER A 116 -7.05 11.60 5.43
C SER A 116 -5.73 12.36 5.22
N ALA A 117 -5.68 13.19 4.19
CA ALA A 117 -4.53 14.02 3.88
C ALA A 117 -4.26 15.07 4.98
N LEU A 118 -3.08 14.95 5.60
CA LEU A 118 -2.56 15.82 6.65
C LEU A 118 -1.17 16.34 6.27
N PRO A 119 -1.08 17.37 5.41
CA PRO A 119 0.21 17.86 4.96
C PRO A 119 0.99 18.52 6.10
N ASN A 120 2.31 18.35 6.11
CA ASN A 120 3.26 19.10 6.94
C ASN A 120 2.96 19.10 8.46
N ASN A 121 2.48 17.98 8.99
CA ASN A 121 2.25 17.85 10.42
C ASN A 121 3.53 17.35 11.12
N GLU A 122 3.96 18.05 12.18
CA GLU A 122 5.15 17.72 12.98
C GLU A 122 5.15 16.28 13.52
N VAL A 123 3.96 15.65 13.60
CA VAL A 123 3.82 14.25 14.01
C VAL A 123 4.61 13.29 13.13
N TYR A 124 4.75 13.60 11.83
CA TYR A 124 5.47 12.77 10.87
C TYR A 124 7.00 12.90 11.00
N ASP A 125 7.49 13.94 11.67
CA ASP A 125 8.91 14.21 11.88
C ASP A 125 9.42 13.69 13.25
N THR A 126 8.58 12.98 14.00
CA THR A 126 8.96 12.44 15.30
C THR A 126 9.96 11.29 15.16
N GLN A 127 11.01 11.29 15.99
CA GLN A 127 12.04 10.25 15.94
C GLN A 127 11.46 8.84 16.15
N GLY A 128 10.50 8.70 17.07
CA GLY A 128 9.89 7.39 17.32
C GLY A 128 9.11 6.84 16.12
N LEU A 129 8.48 7.70 15.32
CA LEU A 129 7.85 7.25 14.06
C LEU A 129 8.92 6.86 13.05
N CYS A 130 9.99 7.64 12.90
CA CYS A 130 11.12 7.29 12.04
C CYS A 130 11.74 5.94 12.42
N ASP A 131 11.88 5.66 13.73
CA ASP A 131 12.41 4.39 14.23
C ASP A 131 11.49 3.21 13.87
N VAL A 132 10.18 3.36 14.04
CA VAL A 132 9.18 2.35 13.65
C VAL A 132 9.20 2.14 12.14
N LEU A 133 9.17 3.21 11.35
CA LEU A 133 9.24 3.14 9.88
C LEU A 133 10.53 2.45 9.43
N GLY A 134 11.65 2.74 10.09
CA GLY A 134 12.94 2.12 9.83
C GLY A 134 13.00 0.61 10.08
N SER A 135 12.12 0.06 10.94
CA SER A 135 12.05 -1.38 11.21
C SER A 135 11.04 -2.14 10.34
N LEU A 136 10.26 -1.45 9.50
CA LEU A 136 9.20 -2.09 8.72
C LEU A 136 9.74 -2.99 7.61
N GLU A 137 9.11 -4.16 7.50
CA GLU A 137 9.19 -5.08 6.37
C GLU A 137 7.96 -4.93 5.45
N VAL A 138 6.81 -4.54 6.01
CA VAL A 138 5.56 -4.37 5.28
C VAL A 138 4.94 -3.02 5.60
N LEU A 139 4.63 -2.25 4.56
CA LEU A 139 3.93 -0.99 4.66
C LEU A 139 2.74 -0.96 3.70
N VAL A 140 1.56 -0.67 4.23
CA VAL A 140 0.35 -0.40 3.45
C VAL A 140 -0.10 1.02 3.74
N LEU A 141 -0.14 1.86 2.71
CA LEU A 141 -0.64 3.22 2.75
C LEU A 141 -1.88 3.33 1.86
N GLY A 142 -3.05 3.46 2.46
CA GLY A 142 -4.30 3.76 1.78
C GLY A 142 -4.78 5.15 2.15
N VAL A 143 -4.71 6.08 1.21
CA VAL A 143 -5.07 7.49 1.39
C VAL A 143 -6.44 7.74 0.79
N VAL A 144 -7.26 8.50 1.51
CA VAL A 144 -8.59 8.90 1.05
C VAL A 144 -8.68 10.42 1.05
N SER A 145 -9.11 10.97 -0.07
CA SER A 145 -9.40 12.37 -0.25
C SER A 145 -10.60 12.77 0.60
N ASP A 146 -10.50 13.91 1.27
CA ASP A 146 -11.59 14.43 2.10
C ASP A 146 -12.76 15.00 1.25
N ASN A 147 -12.63 14.97 -0.07
CA ASN A 147 -13.41 15.75 -1.00
C ASN A 147 -14.20 14.88 -1.97
N LYS A 148 -15.53 14.95 -1.88
CA LYS A 148 -16.44 14.56 -2.95
C LYS A 148 -16.42 15.62 -4.08
N LEU A 149 -15.23 15.97 -4.58
CA LEU A 149 -15.19 16.79 -5.77
C LEU A 149 -15.78 15.96 -6.91
N SER A 150 -16.71 16.57 -7.64
CA SER A 150 -17.09 16.09 -8.97
C SER A 150 -15.83 15.96 -9.82
N GLU A 151 -15.82 14.98 -10.73
CA GLU A 151 -14.75 14.75 -11.73
C GLU A 151 -14.12 16.07 -12.19
N GLY A 152 -12.79 16.14 -12.09
CA GLY A 152 -11.98 17.26 -12.55
C GLY A 152 -11.85 18.49 -11.66
N GLY A 153 -12.36 18.45 -10.42
CA GLY A 153 -11.99 19.45 -9.42
C GLY A 153 -10.52 19.31 -9.03
N PHE A 154 -9.70 20.33 -9.29
CA PHE A 154 -8.29 20.41 -8.86
C PHE A 154 -8.07 19.77 -7.49
N LEU A 155 -7.01 18.97 -7.40
CA LEU A 155 -6.45 18.49 -6.15
C LEU A 155 -6.33 19.69 -5.20
N ILE A 156 -7.10 19.68 -4.11
CA ILE A 156 -6.88 20.66 -3.05
C ILE A 156 -5.41 20.58 -2.68
N ASP A 157 -4.76 21.75 -2.55
CA ASP A 157 -3.37 21.90 -2.11
C ASP A 157 -3.00 20.89 -1.01
N THR A 158 -3.92 20.62 -0.08
CA THR A 158 -3.79 19.63 0.99
C THR A 158 -3.48 18.19 0.53
N LEU A 159 -4.19 17.63 -0.46
CA LEU A 159 -3.92 16.26 -0.93
C LEU A 159 -2.61 16.22 -1.72
N ARG A 160 -2.36 17.26 -2.52
CA ARG A 160 -1.10 17.40 -3.25
C ARG A 160 0.09 17.48 -2.31
N ASP A 161 0.04 18.42 -1.37
CA ASP A 161 1.07 18.61 -0.35
C ASP A 161 1.27 17.35 0.49
N PHE A 162 0.20 16.59 0.75
CA PHE A 162 0.31 15.33 1.48
C PHE A 162 1.11 14.28 0.71
N TRP A 163 0.84 14.06 -0.59
CA TRP A 163 1.63 13.12 -1.39
C TRP A 163 3.07 13.63 -1.65
N GLU A 164 3.20 14.89 -2.04
CA GLU A 164 4.46 15.52 -2.46
C GLU A 164 5.39 15.93 -1.31
N CYS A 165 4.87 16.04 -0.09
CA CYS A 165 5.67 16.34 1.08
C CYS A 165 5.59 15.23 2.12
N THR A 166 4.41 14.93 2.66
CA THR A 166 4.31 13.98 3.77
C THR A 166 4.68 12.55 3.36
N VAL A 167 4.04 12.00 2.33
CA VAL A 167 4.30 10.62 1.90
C VAL A 167 5.72 10.47 1.35
N SER A 168 6.08 11.32 0.39
CA SER A 168 7.35 11.20 -0.34
C SER A 168 8.59 11.63 0.46
N LYS A 169 8.48 12.56 1.42
CA LYS A 169 9.64 13.07 2.18
C LYS A 169 9.69 12.59 3.63
N GLN A 170 8.57 12.23 4.24
CA GLN A 170 8.52 11.86 5.67
C GLN A 170 8.20 10.38 5.88
N LEU A 171 7.19 9.82 5.20
CA LEU A 171 6.73 8.45 5.47
C LEU A 171 7.54 7.38 4.74
N LEU A 172 7.81 7.55 3.43
CA LEU A 172 8.51 6.53 2.65
C LEU A 172 10.02 6.46 2.91
N PRO A 173 10.78 7.59 2.96
CA PRO A 173 12.23 7.54 3.05
C PRO A 173 12.81 6.72 4.22
N PRO A 174 12.25 6.78 5.45
CA PRO A 174 12.78 6.01 6.57
C PRO A 174 12.67 4.49 6.39
N THR A 175 11.71 4.01 5.60
CA THR A 175 11.41 2.57 5.43
C THR A 175 12.39 1.83 4.51
N GLN A 176 13.29 2.55 3.82
CA GLN A 176 14.09 2.01 2.72
C GLN A 176 14.94 0.79 3.09
N ALA A 177 15.48 0.71 4.30
CA ALA A 177 16.46 -0.31 4.66
C ALA A 177 15.89 -1.75 4.69
N ASN A 178 14.67 -1.93 5.19
CA ASN A 178 14.12 -3.24 5.52
C ASN A 178 12.85 -3.62 4.75
N LEU A 179 12.21 -2.66 4.06
CA LEU A 179 10.92 -2.88 3.45
C LEU A 179 10.98 -3.93 2.33
N ALA A 180 10.18 -5.00 2.51
CA ALA A 180 10.03 -6.10 1.58
C ALA A 180 8.70 -6.05 0.81
N SER A 181 7.66 -5.43 1.39
CA SER A 181 6.35 -5.25 0.74
C SER A 181 5.83 -3.82 0.90
N LEU A 182 5.51 -3.18 -0.22
CA LEU A 182 4.94 -1.84 -0.28
C LEU A 182 3.59 -1.87 -0.97
N THR A 183 2.57 -1.30 -0.32
CA THR A 183 1.26 -1.06 -0.93
C THR A 183 0.92 0.43 -0.85
N ILE A 184 0.61 1.04 -1.99
CA ILE A 184 0.14 2.43 -2.09
C ILE A 184 -1.23 2.39 -2.74
N LYS A 185 -2.25 2.90 -2.04
CA LYS A 185 -3.61 3.06 -2.53
C LYS A 185 -4.04 4.49 -2.37
N SER A 186 -4.73 4.99 -3.38
CA SER A 186 -5.36 6.30 -3.38
C SER A 186 -6.79 6.15 -3.88
N ASP A 187 -7.72 6.92 -3.35
CA ASP A 187 -9.08 7.03 -3.90
C ASP A 187 -9.17 7.98 -5.11
N GLN A 188 -8.08 8.69 -5.42
CA GLN A 188 -7.90 9.56 -6.58
C GLN A 188 -6.63 9.17 -7.36
N GLU A 189 -6.57 9.48 -8.65
CA GLU A 189 -5.36 9.25 -9.46
C GLU A 189 -4.17 10.09 -8.95
N VAL A 190 -3.01 9.44 -8.82
CA VAL A 190 -1.76 10.04 -8.31
C VAL A 190 -0.54 9.57 -9.11
N GLY A 191 0.55 10.34 -9.12
CA GLY A 191 1.80 9.96 -9.79
C GLY A 191 2.33 10.97 -10.82
N CYS A 192 1.48 11.90 -11.28
CA CYS A 192 1.90 13.07 -12.07
C CYS A 192 1.71 14.35 -11.26
N VAL A 193 0.47 14.80 -11.09
CA VAL A 193 0.01 15.79 -10.13
C VAL A 193 -1.15 15.16 -9.34
N PRO A 194 -1.03 14.86 -8.04
CA PRO A 194 0.15 15.08 -7.23
C PRO A 194 1.21 14.01 -7.50
N ASN A 195 2.47 14.37 -7.35
CA ASN A 195 3.58 13.43 -7.54
C ASN A 195 3.88 12.66 -6.23
N ILE A 196 4.31 11.41 -6.35
CA ILE A 196 4.73 10.55 -5.23
C ILE A 196 6.27 10.46 -5.15
N TYR A 197 7.00 10.92 -6.18
CA TYR A 197 8.47 10.92 -6.27
C TYR A 197 9.12 9.56 -5.99
N LEU A 198 8.46 8.46 -6.37
CA LEU A 198 8.91 7.10 -6.09
C LEU A 198 10.29 6.80 -6.67
N SER A 199 10.67 7.38 -7.81
CA SER A 199 11.96 7.11 -8.44
C SER A 199 13.13 7.68 -7.66
N THR A 200 12.91 8.52 -6.65
CA THR A 200 13.96 8.97 -5.73
C THR A 200 14.31 7.92 -4.67
N LEU A 201 13.44 6.94 -4.45
CA LEU A 201 13.57 5.93 -3.40
C LEU A 201 14.26 4.65 -3.91
N CYS A 202 14.89 3.92 -2.99
CA CYS A 202 15.53 2.64 -3.24
C CYS A 202 15.29 1.68 -2.06
N PHE A 203 14.60 0.59 -2.32
CA PHE A 203 14.22 -0.45 -1.37
C PHE A 203 14.94 -1.77 -1.73
N PRO A 204 16.18 -1.99 -1.26
CA PRO A 204 17.00 -3.15 -1.65
C PRO A 204 16.38 -4.52 -1.35
N ASN A 205 15.38 -4.60 -0.47
CA ASN A 205 14.72 -5.85 -0.10
C ASN A 205 13.30 -5.98 -0.68
N LEU A 206 12.86 -5.04 -1.52
CA LEU A 206 11.48 -5.00 -2.01
C LEU A 206 11.20 -6.17 -2.96
N THR A 207 10.31 -7.06 -2.52
CA THR A 207 9.89 -8.24 -3.27
C THR A 207 8.44 -8.16 -3.73
N SER A 208 7.60 -7.37 -3.05
CA SER A 208 6.18 -7.21 -3.34
C SER A 208 5.81 -5.73 -3.48
N LEU A 209 5.12 -5.40 -4.56
CA LEU A 209 4.61 -4.05 -4.82
C LEU A 209 3.15 -4.10 -5.22
N SER A 210 2.30 -3.34 -4.52
CA SER A 210 0.89 -3.15 -4.89
C SER A 210 0.60 -1.67 -5.07
N LEU A 211 0.09 -1.28 -6.24
CA LEU A 211 -0.27 0.11 -6.55
C LEU A 211 -1.74 0.18 -6.94
N GLU A 212 -2.46 1.16 -6.40
CA GLU A 212 -3.86 1.43 -6.73
C GLU A 212 -4.08 2.91 -7.04
N ASN A 213 -4.70 3.19 -8.20
CA ASN A 213 -4.88 4.54 -8.75
C ASN A 213 -3.56 5.32 -8.90
N VAL A 214 -2.46 4.61 -9.20
CA VAL A 214 -1.16 5.22 -9.52
C VAL A 214 -0.96 5.26 -11.03
N LEU A 215 -0.58 6.42 -11.55
CA LEU A 215 -0.33 6.71 -12.96
C LEU A 215 1.05 6.21 -13.41
N PHE A 216 1.06 5.55 -14.57
CA PHE A 216 2.24 5.03 -15.28
C PHE A 216 2.61 5.93 -16.47
N GLY A 217 3.80 5.77 -17.06
CA GLY A 217 4.22 6.52 -18.26
C GLY A 217 5.54 7.24 -18.15
N GLU A 218 5.66 8.45 -18.70
CA GLU A 218 6.91 9.25 -18.69
C GLU A 218 7.45 9.59 -17.27
N MET A 219 6.78 9.09 -16.23
CA MET A 219 6.94 9.43 -14.84
C MET A 219 7.45 8.25 -13.98
N GLU A 220 7.50 8.52 -12.67
CA GLU A 220 8.28 7.85 -11.63
C GLU A 220 7.97 6.36 -11.40
N ALA A 221 6.73 5.90 -11.65
CA ALA A 221 6.26 4.56 -11.28
C ALA A 221 6.98 3.45 -12.08
N ASP A 222 7.07 3.59 -13.39
CA ASP A 222 7.78 2.67 -14.29
C ASP A 222 9.26 2.56 -13.87
N ARG A 223 9.90 3.71 -13.69
CA ARG A 223 11.32 3.81 -13.29
C ARG A 223 11.54 3.17 -11.92
N PHE A 224 10.60 3.35 -11.01
CA PHE A 224 10.63 2.72 -9.70
C PHE A 224 10.57 1.20 -9.79
N ILE A 225 9.66 0.64 -10.59
CA ILE A 225 9.56 -0.82 -10.79
C ILE A 225 10.87 -1.36 -11.39
N PHE A 226 11.37 -0.76 -12.47
CA PHE A 226 12.58 -1.25 -13.13
C PHE A 226 13.84 -1.11 -12.28
N LYS A 227 13.91 -0.09 -11.41
CA LYS A 227 14.99 0.03 -10.42
C LYS A 227 15.06 -1.18 -9.47
N HIS A 228 13.92 -1.80 -9.16
CA HIS A 228 13.81 -2.95 -8.27
C HIS A 228 13.59 -4.27 -9.03
N GLY A 229 13.85 -4.30 -10.35
CA GLY A 229 13.59 -5.47 -11.18
C GLY A 229 14.38 -6.72 -10.78
N THR A 230 15.47 -6.59 -10.03
CA THR A 230 16.25 -7.71 -9.51
C THR A 230 15.71 -8.32 -8.22
N THR A 231 14.76 -7.67 -7.54
CA THR A 231 14.22 -8.12 -6.25
C THR A 231 12.71 -8.32 -6.28
N LEU A 232 11.98 -7.58 -7.11
CA LEU A 232 10.54 -7.67 -7.25
C LEU A 232 10.10 -9.02 -7.84
N THR A 233 9.38 -9.80 -7.05
CA THR A 233 8.82 -11.11 -7.43
C THR A 233 7.30 -11.02 -7.68
N HIS A 234 6.62 -10.08 -7.02
CA HIS A 234 5.16 -9.91 -7.09
C HIS A 234 4.79 -8.45 -7.35
N ILE A 235 3.96 -8.21 -8.36
CA ILE A 235 3.37 -6.90 -8.65
C ILE A 235 1.85 -7.02 -8.74
N VAL A 236 1.14 -6.11 -8.09
CA VAL A 236 -0.32 -5.95 -8.19
C VAL A 236 -0.63 -4.52 -8.62
N LEU A 237 -1.30 -4.36 -9.76
CA LEU A 237 -1.75 -3.06 -10.25
C LEU A 237 -3.27 -3.03 -10.25
N HIS A 238 -3.86 -2.07 -9.55
CA HIS A 238 -5.30 -1.94 -9.42
C HIS A 238 -5.74 -0.57 -9.93
N THR A 239 -6.47 -0.54 -11.05
CA THR A 239 -6.94 0.74 -11.63
C THR A 239 -5.78 1.72 -11.86
N CYS A 240 -4.71 1.26 -12.50
CA CYS A 240 -3.56 2.09 -12.84
C CYS A 240 -3.65 2.51 -14.31
N PRO A 241 -3.89 3.79 -14.64
CA PRO A 241 -3.84 4.28 -16.02
C PRO A 241 -2.42 4.65 -16.44
N TYR A 242 -2.18 4.63 -17.75
CA TYR A 242 -0.95 5.12 -18.36
C TYR A 242 -1.18 6.54 -18.87
N ILE A 243 -0.35 7.50 -18.43
CA ILE A 243 -0.48 8.91 -18.81
C ILE A 243 0.09 9.12 -20.22
N LEU A 244 -0.69 9.76 -21.08
CA LEU A 244 -0.25 10.27 -22.37
C LEU A 244 -0.06 11.80 -22.29
N PRO A 245 0.80 12.37 -23.15
CA PRO A 245 0.86 13.82 -23.36
C PRO A 245 -0.52 14.39 -23.70
N GLU A 246 -0.76 15.67 -23.40
CA GLU A 246 -2.02 16.36 -23.70
C GLU A 246 -2.36 16.32 -25.21
N ASP A 247 -1.32 16.35 -26.05
CA ASP A 247 -1.38 16.25 -27.50
C ASP A 247 -1.27 14.80 -28.02
N TYR A 248 -1.73 13.80 -27.26
CA TYR A 248 -1.54 12.36 -27.57
C TYR A 248 -1.98 11.93 -28.97
N HIS A 249 -2.91 12.66 -29.61
CA HIS A 249 -3.30 12.42 -31.00
C HIS A 249 -2.12 12.59 -31.98
N GLU A 250 -1.19 13.50 -31.69
CA GLU A 250 0.05 13.73 -32.45
C GLU A 250 1.16 12.72 -32.09
N VAL A 251 1.04 12.06 -30.94
CA VAL A 251 2.03 11.12 -30.36
C VAL A 251 1.74 9.66 -30.74
N SER A 252 0.75 9.41 -31.60
CA SER A 252 0.32 8.06 -32.01
C SER A 252 1.46 7.15 -32.52
N ASP A 253 2.56 7.74 -32.98
CA ASP A 253 3.74 7.04 -33.50
C ASP A 253 4.82 6.72 -32.45
N ASN A 254 4.74 7.23 -31.21
CA ASN A 254 5.75 6.95 -30.19
C ASN A 254 5.34 5.76 -29.29
N PRO A 255 5.93 4.56 -29.49
CA PRO A 255 5.55 3.36 -28.74
C PRO A 255 5.90 3.44 -27.25
N SER A 256 6.73 4.40 -26.82
CA SER A 256 7.19 4.52 -25.43
C SER A 256 6.07 4.85 -24.44
N PHE A 257 4.95 5.35 -24.95
CA PHE A 257 3.80 5.77 -24.14
C PHE A 257 2.72 4.68 -23.97
N PHE A 258 3.02 3.43 -24.32
CA PHE A 258 2.02 2.36 -24.29
C PHE A 258 2.40 1.23 -23.33
N TRP A 259 1.37 0.58 -22.78
CA TRP A 259 1.50 -0.59 -21.90
C TRP A 259 2.35 -1.70 -22.52
N SER A 260 2.28 -1.88 -23.84
CA SER A 260 3.13 -2.84 -24.56
C SER A 260 4.61 -2.62 -24.32
N THR A 261 5.08 -1.36 -24.28
CA THR A 261 6.47 -1.05 -23.98
C THR A 261 6.80 -1.37 -22.53
N PHE A 262 5.93 -1.00 -21.58
CA PHE A 262 6.08 -1.38 -20.18
C PHE A 262 6.19 -2.91 -20.02
N PHE A 263 5.27 -3.70 -20.58
CA PHE A 263 5.28 -5.16 -20.45
C PHE A 263 6.50 -5.81 -21.08
N ARG A 264 6.93 -5.36 -22.27
CA ARG A 264 8.18 -5.84 -22.89
C ARG A 264 9.39 -5.57 -21.99
N ARG A 265 9.43 -4.39 -21.36
CA ARG A 265 10.48 -4.05 -20.41
C ARG A 265 10.41 -4.86 -19.12
N VAL A 266 9.22 -5.19 -18.61
CA VAL A 266 9.10 -6.09 -17.46
C VAL A 266 9.71 -7.46 -17.76
N VAL A 267 9.52 -7.99 -18.98
CA VAL A 267 10.14 -9.24 -19.40
C VAL A 267 11.68 -9.16 -19.34
N THR A 268 12.28 -8.06 -19.81
CA THR A 268 13.73 -7.91 -19.90
C THR A 268 14.38 -7.45 -18.60
N ASP A 269 13.77 -6.49 -17.92
CA ASP A 269 14.37 -5.71 -16.83
C ASP A 269 13.98 -6.26 -15.45
N CYS A 270 12.94 -7.10 -15.36
CA CYS A 270 12.49 -7.74 -14.11
C CYS A 270 12.61 -9.29 -14.19
N PRO A 271 13.83 -9.86 -14.23
CA PRO A 271 14.03 -11.29 -14.49
C PRO A 271 13.50 -12.21 -13.37
N VAL A 272 13.42 -11.73 -12.13
CA VAL A 272 12.95 -12.51 -10.97
C VAL A 272 11.44 -12.39 -10.73
N LEU A 273 10.73 -11.58 -11.52
CA LEU A 273 9.28 -11.43 -11.41
C LEU A 273 8.60 -12.75 -11.79
N THR A 274 7.70 -13.24 -10.94
CA THR A 274 6.94 -14.48 -11.13
C THR A 274 5.43 -14.27 -11.09
N SER A 275 4.96 -13.15 -10.56
CA SER A 275 3.55 -12.83 -10.47
C SER A 275 3.26 -11.38 -10.85
N LEU A 276 2.33 -11.18 -11.78
CA LEU A 276 1.71 -9.90 -12.10
C LEU A 276 0.19 -10.07 -12.05
N THR A 277 -0.47 -9.25 -11.24
CA THR A 277 -1.93 -9.21 -11.16
C THR A 277 -2.43 -7.85 -11.59
N LEU A 278 -3.28 -7.82 -12.62
CA LEU A 278 -3.98 -6.62 -13.06
C LEU A 278 -5.43 -6.70 -12.57
N LEU A 279 -5.81 -5.80 -11.68
CA LEU A 279 -7.15 -5.66 -11.14
C LEU A 279 -7.82 -4.44 -11.78
N ASN A 280 -9.05 -4.62 -12.27
CA ASN A 280 -9.86 -3.52 -12.76
C ASN A 280 -10.79 -3.04 -11.65
N GLY A 281 -10.80 -1.74 -11.41
CA GLY A 281 -11.66 -1.16 -10.37
C GLY A 281 -12.18 0.24 -10.67
N TYR A 282 -12.19 0.69 -11.95
CA TYR A 282 -12.78 2.00 -12.24
C TYR A 282 -14.22 2.06 -11.72
N GLY A 283 -14.44 3.00 -10.80
CA GLY A 283 -15.59 3.08 -9.90
C GLY A 283 -16.92 3.35 -10.59
N HIS A 284 -17.97 3.27 -9.78
CA HIS A 284 -19.41 3.19 -10.07
C HIS A 284 -20.05 4.16 -11.09
N ASN A 285 -19.31 5.13 -11.65
CA ASN A 285 -19.85 6.14 -12.57
C ASN A 285 -19.70 5.77 -14.04
N HIS A 286 -18.73 4.93 -14.42
CA HIS A 286 -18.60 4.45 -15.80
C HIS A 286 -19.38 3.14 -16.02
N ARG A 287 -20.68 3.17 -15.72
CA ARG A 287 -21.60 2.07 -16.09
C ARG A 287 -21.74 2.03 -17.61
N GLY A 288 -20.85 1.33 -18.29
CA GLY A 288 -20.97 1.11 -19.73
C GLY A 288 -19.66 0.82 -20.44
N LEU A 289 -18.51 1.10 -19.84
CA LEU A 289 -17.22 0.72 -20.41
C LEU A 289 -17.04 -0.79 -20.29
N GLU A 290 -16.88 -1.45 -21.45
CA GLU A 290 -16.80 -2.90 -21.55
C GLU A 290 -15.68 -3.47 -20.67
N LEU A 291 -15.87 -4.69 -20.17
CA LEU A 291 -14.87 -5.50 -19.44
C LEU A 291 -13.51 -5.65 -20.15
N HIS A 292 -13.40 -5.19 -21.40
CA HIS A 292 -12.32 -5.50 -22.34
C HIS A 292 -11.15 -4.53 -22.26
N ARG A 293 -11.28 -3.39 -21.58
CA ARG A 293 -10.14 -2.46 -21.38
C ARG A 293 -9.60 -2.58 -19.96
N LYS A 294 -8.77 -3.60 -19.73
CA LYS A 294 -7.94 -3.71 -18.49
C LYS A 294 -6.81 -2.68 -18.44
N LEU A 295 -6.49 -2.10 -19.59
CA LEU A 295 -5.37 -1.21 -19.81
C LEU A 295 -5.97 0.15 -20.16
N HIS A 296 -5.86 1.09 -19.23
CA HIS A 296 -6.43 2.42 -19.35
C HIS A 296 -5.36 3.43 -19.71
N TYR A 297 -5.78 4.48 -20.39
CA TYR A 297 -4.99 5.63 -20.76
C TYR A 297 -5.69 6.88 -20.26
N SER A 298 -4.93 7.80 -19.69
CA SER A 298 -5.42 9.11 -19.27
C SER A 298 -4.50 10.18 -19.82
N TYR A 299 -4.98 11.42 -19.92
CA TYR A 299 -4.12 12.60 -20.06
C TYR A 299 -4.46 13.59 -18.94
N CYS A 300 -3.53 14.47 -18.62
CA CYS A 300 -3.74 15.51 -17.62
C CYS A 300 -4.12 16.79 -18.33
N ASP A 301 -5.38 17.20 -18.19
CA ASP A 301 -5.86 18.52 -18.57
C ASP A 301 -5.62 19.49 -17.40
N THR A 302 -5.07 20.66 -17.68
CA THR A 302 -4.74 21.61 -16.60
C THR A 302 -5.96 22.11 -15.85
N ASP A 303 -7.13 22.19 -16.49
CA ASP A 303 -8.34 22.75 -15.90
C ASP A 303 -9.25 21.67 -15.29
N CYS A 304 -9.17 20.45 -15.82
CA CYS A 304 -10.08 19.34 -15.51
C CYS A 304 -9.39 18.14 -14.87
N GLY A 305 -8.09 18.21 -14.55
CA GLY A 305 -7.33 17.10 -13.99
C GLY A 305 -7.19 15.93 -14.96
N TYR A 306 -7.23 14.71 -14.45
CA TYR A 306 -7.08 13.51 -15.29
C TYR A 306 -8.35 13.18 -16.04
N ILE A 307 -8.23 13.08 -17.36
CA ILE A 307 -9.31 12.68 -18.25
C ILE A 307 -8.97 11.32 -18.84
N LEU A 308 -9.89 10.37 -18.68
CA LEU A 308 -9.80 9.04 -19.27
C LEU A 308 -9.96 9.14 -20.79
N ILE A 309 -9.09 8.46 -21.53
CA ILE A 309 -9.16 8.37 -22.99
C ILE A 309 -10.07 7.19 -23.35
N GLU A 310 -11.26 7.50 -23.87
CA GLU A 310 -12.24 6.52 -24.31
C GLU A 310 -12.03 6.07 -25.78
N GLU A 311 -11.17 6.75 -26.52
CA GLU A 311 -10.90 6.43 -27.92
C GLU A 311 -10.00 5.19 -28.09
N ASP A 312 -10.14 4.50 -29.23
CA ASP A 312 -9.23 3.42 -29.60
C ASP A 312 -7.89 4.01 -30.10
N LEU A 313 -6.85 3.82 -29.31
CA LEU A 313 -5.50 4.26 -29.67
C LEU A 313 -4.83 3.23 -30.58
N VAL A 314 -4.42 3.64 -31.78
CA VAL A 314 -3.72 2.76 -32.74
C VAL A 314 -2.44 2.17 -32.12
N GLY A 315 -1.71 2.94 -31.31
CA GLY A 315 -0.51 2.47 -30.62
C GLY A 315 -0.75 1.44 -29.51
N ALA A 316 -1.99 1.33 -29.00
CA ALA A 316 -2.37 0.38 -27.96
C ALA A 316 -2.69 -1.03 -28.50
N TRP A 317 -2.71 -1.21 -29.83
CA TRP A 317 -3.08 -2.49 -30.45
C TRP A 317 -2.17 -3.66 -30.07
N ASP A 318 -0.93 -3.40 -29.68
CA ASP A 318 0.01 -4.46 -29.27
C ASP A 318 0.02 -4.74 -27.76
N ASP A 319 -0.74 -3.99 -26.95
CA ASP A 319 -0.66 -4.11 -25.49
C ASP A 319 -1.15 -5.46 -24.98
N MET A 320 -2.25 -5.96 -25.56
CA MET A 320 -2.79 -7.27 -25.21
C MET A 320 -1.82 -8.40 -25.57
N ARG A 321 -1.18 -8.31 -26.75
CA ARG A 321 -0.17 -9.29 -27.17
C ARG A 321 1.05 -9.24 -26.26
N ALA A 322 1.51 -8.05 -25.89
CA ALA A 322 2.64 -7.87 -24.98
C ALA A 322 2.32 -8.39 -23.57
N LEU A 323 1.10 -8.18 -23.08
CA LEU A 323 0.61 -8.73 -21.81
C LEU A 323 0.55 -10.25 -21.85
N GLU A 324 -0.01 -10.85 -22.89
CA GLU A 324 -0.07 -12.31 -23.07
C GLU A 324 1.34 -12.92 -23.07
N ASN A 325 2.27 -12.32 -23.81
CA ASN A 325 3.67 -12.73 -23.82
C ASN A 325 4.30 -12.65 -22.41
N LEU A 326 4.06 -11.55 -21.69
CA LEU A 326 4.53 -11.41 -20.31
C LEU A 326 3.96 -12.51 -19.41
N MET A 327 2.66 -12.77 -19.46
CA MET A 327 2.01 -13.81 -18.65
C MET A 327 2.59 -15.21 -18.92
N GLN A 328 2.90 -15.54 -20.19
CA GLN A 328 3.56 -16.80 -20.55
C GLN A 328 4.99 -16.90 -19.98
N VAL A 329 5.74 -15.80 -20.00
CA VAL A 329 7.08 -15.74 -19.39
C VAL A 329 7.00 -15.94 -17.88
N LEU A 330 6.07 -15.28 -17.20
CA LEU A 330 5.87 -15.41 -15.74
C LEU A 330 5.48 -16.85 -15.35
N GLU A 331 4.59 -17.48 -16.12
CA GLU A 331 4.22 -18.88 -15.94
C GLU A 331 5.45 -19.80 -16.03
N SER A 332 6.27 -19.61 -17.05
CA SER A 332 7.48 -20.40 -17.27
C SER A 332 8.48 -20.24 -16.11
N ARG A 333 8.63 -19.03 -15.57
CA ARG A 333 9.50 -18.75 -14.41
C ARG A 333 9.01 -19.45 -13.15
N ARG A 334 7.69 -19.46 -12.90
CA ARG A 334 7.10 -20.12 -11.74
C ARG A 334 7.35 -21.63 -11.78
N MET A 335 7.12 -22.26 -12.93
CA MET A 335 7.35 -23.70 -13.10
C MET A 335 8.83 -24.08 -12.90
N GLY A 336 9.77 -23.23 -13.33
CA GLY A 336 11.21 -23.48 -13.13
C GLY A 336 11.66 -23.42 -11.67
N GLN A 337 11.03 -22.59 -10.83
CA GLN A 337 11.36 -22.50 -9.40
C GLN A 337 10.89 -23.73 -8.60
N ASP A 338 9.77 -24.34 -9.00
CA ASP A 338 9.24 -25.54 -8.34
C ASP A 338 10.12 -26.77 -8.59
N GLU A 339 10.80 -26.84 -9.74
CA GLU A 339 11.73 -27.94 -10.06
C GLU A 339 13.04 -27.85 -9.25
N GLU A 340 13.54 -26.64 -8.96
CA GLU A 340 14.77 -26.45 -8.17
C GLU A 340 14.58 -26.67 -6.66
N THR A 341 13.36 -26.48 -6.14
CA THR A 341 13.06 -26.60 -4.70
C THR A 341 12.62 -28.01 -4.27
N GLY A 342 12.38 -28.91 -5.22
CA GLY A 342 11.94 -30.29 -4.99
C GLY A 342 13.04 -31.36 -4.87
N HIS A 343 14.30 -30.99 -4.62
CA HIS A 343 15.44 -31.91 -4.51
C HIS A 343 16.13 -31.90 -3.14
#